data_AF-A0A8T4UH83-F1
#
_entry.id   AF-A0A8T4UH83-F1
#
_cell.length_a   1.000
_cell.length_b   1.000
_cell.length_c   1.000
_cell.angle_alpha   90.00
_cell.angle_beta   90.00
_cell.angle_gamma   90.00
#
_symmetry.space_group_name_H-M   'P 1'
#
loop_
_entity.id
_entity.type
_entity.pdbx_description
1 polymer ?
#
loop_
_entity_poly.entity_id
_entity_poly.type
_entity_poly.pdbx_seq_one_letter_code
_entity_poly.pdbx_strand_id
1 'polypeptide(L)'
;MKKVGELKKHIYLCDSHERHLINELEALNVRKKVNLITKKQYKKQLTTLLRGRSVDDWLNYYNDYKSTCYKMIGEHNTDRSIRTVFFVLFLLVLLAPFGLQYTGYSVSDQKMVYVDKIVSSNAYLLIDGVAQSIPFDPEFYNGQYVYKINYLQIPNSAKKIEIMDNNQIIFVKEIK
;
A
#
# COMPACT_ATOMS: atom_id res chain seq x y z
N MET A 1 -4.90 10.87 -17.83
CA MET A 1 -3.42 10.99 -17.74
C MET A 1 -2.79 11.92 -18.79
N LYS A 2 -3.33 12.04 -20.03
CA LYS A 2 -2.77 12.92 -21.08
C LYS A 2 -2.70 14.42 -20.69
N LYS A 3 -3.75 14.97 -20.05
CA LYS A 3 -3.81 16.40 -19.65
C LYS A 3 -2.70 16.86 -18.68
N VAL A 4 -2.32 16.03 -17.71
CA VAL A 4 -1.24 16.39 -16.75
C VAL A 4 0.13 16.39 -17.44
N GLY A 5 0.35 15.49 -18.40
CA GLY A 5 1.57 15.48 -19.21
C GLY A 5 1.72 16.73 -20.08
N GLU A 6 0.62 17.19 -20.67
CA GLU A 6 0.58 18.44 -21.44
C GLU A 6 0.87 19.66 -20.56
N LEU A 7 0.26 19.78 -19.38
CA LEU A 7 0.54 20.86 -18.43
C LEU A 7 2.01 20.88 -17.99
N LYS A 8 2.62 19.72 -17.74
CA LYS A 8 4.06 19.61 -17.44
C LYS A 8 4.93 20.08 -18.62
N LYS A 9 4.55 19.73 -19.85
CA LYS A 9 5.24 20.21 -21.05
C LYS A 9 5.17 21.74 -21.18
N HIS A 10 4.02 22.34 -20.87
CA HIS A 10 3.84 23.79 -20.88
C HIS A 10 4.71 24.50 -19.84
N ILE A 11 4.81 23.95 -18.62
CA ILE A 11 5.73 24.47 -17.59
C ILE A 11 7.18 24.42 -18.09
N TYR A 12 7.62 23.28 -18.64
CA TYR A 12 8.97 23.12 -19.18
C TYR A 12 9.29 24.14 -20.29
N LEU A 13 8.34 24.37 -21.21
CA LEU A 13 8.50 25.38 -22.26
C LEU A 13 8.62 26.79 -21.67
N CYS A 14 7.87 27.12 -20.63
CA CYS A 14 8.00 28.41 -19.94
C CYS A 14 9.37 28.57 -19.29
N ASP A 15 9.86 27.58 -18.55
CA ASP A 15 11.20 27.64 -17.94
C ASP A 15 12.32 27.73 -18.98
N SER A 16 12.11 27.13 -20.16
CA SER A 16 13.06 27.26 -21.29
C SER A 16 13.05 28.67 -21.88
N HIS A 17 11.87 29.26 -22.07
CA HIS A 17 11.75 30.63 -22.60
C HIS A 17 12.25 31.69 -21.61
N GLU A 18 11.96 31.53 -20.32
CA GLU A 18 12.46 32.40 -19.25
C GLU A 18 14.00 32.40 -19.23
N ARG A 19 14.63 31.22 -19.24
CA ARG A 19 16.10 31.10 -19.33
C ARG A 19 16.67 31.73 -20.60
N HIS A 20 16.03 31.50 -21.74
CA HIS A 20 16.49 32.10 -22.99
C HIS A 20 16.44 33.63 -22.94
N LEU A 21 15.36 34.21 -22.40
CA LEU A 21 15.21 35.65 -22.24
C LEU A 21 16.31 36.23 -21.33
N ILE A 22 16.56 35.61 -20.18
CA ILE A 22 17.60 36.04 -19.23
C ILE A 22 18.99 35.99 -19.90
N ASN A 23 19.31 34.89 -20.59
CA ASN A 23 20.60 34.73 -21.26
C ASN A 23 20.82 35.79 -22.36
N GLU A 24 19.79 36.08 -23.16
CA GLU A 24 19.86 37.12 -24.19
C GLU A 24 20.03 38.52 -23.58
N LEU A 25 19.35 38.81 -22.47
CA LEU A 25 19.51 40.06 -21.73
C LEU A 25 20.92 40.20 -21.16
N GLU A 26 21.47 39.15 -20.57
CA GLU A 26 22.85 39.12 -20.07
C GLU A 26 23.86 39.33 -21.19
N ALA A 27 23.71 38.60 -22.30
CA ALA A 27 24.58 38.76 -23.47
C ALA A 27 24.53 40.18 -24.03
N LEU A 28 23.34 40.79 -24.08
CA LEU A 28 23.16 42.16 -24.53
C LEU A 28 23.81 43.18 -23.58
N ASN A 29 23.67 42.96 -22.26
CA ASN A 29 24.32 43.76 -21.23
C ASN A 29 25.84 43.68 -21.29
N VAL A 30 26.39 42.47 -21.48
CA VAL A 30 27.84 42.27 -21.66
C VAL A 30 28.33 43.02 -22.88
N ARG A 31 27.69 42.85 -24.05
CA ARG A 31 28.05 43.55 -25.29
C ARG A 31 28.08 45.07 -25.13
N LYS A 32 27.12 45.64 -24.39
CA LYS A 32 27.11 47.07 -24.06
C LYS A 32 28.27 47.44 -23.13
N LYS A 33 28.50 46.66 -22.07
CA LYS A 33 29.55 46.92 -21.06
C LYS A 33 30.94 46.92 -21.68
N VAL A 34 31.20 46.03 -22.64
CA VAL A 34 32.47 45.98 -23.37
C VAL A 34 32.50 46.89 -24.62
N ASN A 35 31.54 47.82 -24.75
CA ASN A 35 31.44 48.78 -25.86
C ASN A 35 31.38 48.14 -27.27
N LEU A 36 30.96 46.88 -27.39
CA LEU A 36 30.76 46.22 -28.70
C LEU A 36 29.54 46.75 -29.45
N ILE A 37 28.61 47.38 -28.75
CA ILE A 37 27.40 47.99 -29.32
C ILE A 37 27.19 49.40 -28.76
N THR A 38 26.67 50.28 -29.59
CA THR A 38 26.31 51.64 -29.19
C THR A 38 25.06 51.66 -28.30
N LYS A 39 24.87 52.73 -27.52
CA LYS A 39 23.64 52.95 -26.72
C LYS A 39 22.35 52.87 -27.55
N LYS A 40 22.39 53.36 -28.80
CA LYS A 40 21.25 53.31 -29.73
C LYS A 40 20.94 51.87 -30.19
N GLN A 41 21.97 51.09 -30.55
CA GLN A 41 21.81 49.67 -30.90
C GLN A 41 21.31 48.85 -29.71
N TYR A 42 21.85 49.08 -28.52
CA TYR A 42 21.39 48.45 -27.29
C TYR A 42 19.90 48.69 -27.05
N LYS A 43 19.44 49.96 -27.10
CA LYS A 43 18.02 50.29 -26.89
C LYS A 43 17.13 49.61 -27.94
N LYS A 44 17.55 49.61 -29.22
CA LYS A 44 16.81 48.93 -30.29
C LYS A 44 16.70 47.43 -30.03
N GLN A 45 17.82 46.76 -29.75
CA GLN A 45 17.84 45.31 -29.49
C GLN A 45 17.05 44.94 -28.23
N LEU A 46 17.15 45.73 -27.17
CA LEU A 46 16.38 45.53 -25.94
C LEU A 46 14.88 45.64 -26.19
N THR A 47 14.43 46.67 -26.93
CA THR A 47 13.02 46.82 -27.29
C THR A 47 12.53 45.68 -28.18
N THR A 48 13.35 45.18 -29.09
CA THR A 48 13.03 44.01 -29.93
C THR A 48 12.92 42.73 -29.09
N LEU A 49 13.90 42.48 -28.21
CA LEU A 49 13.94 41.31 -27.33
C LEU A 49 12.74 41.27 -26.39
N LEU A 50 12.44 42.40 -25.75
CA LEU A 50 11.32 42.50 -24.79
C LEU A 50 9.97 42.75 -25.47
N ARG A 51 9.94 42.94 -26.79
CA ARG A 51 8.73 43.26 -27.58
C ARG A 51 7.91 44.43 -26.99
N GLY A 52 8.61 45.45 -26.49
CA GLY A 52 7.99 46.63 -25.89
C GLY A 52 7.46 46.45 -24.46
N ARG A 53 7.67 45.30 -23.81
CA ARG A 53 7.36 45.09 -22.39
C ARG A 53 8.58 45.29 -21.50
N SER A 54 8.39 45.37 -20.18
CA SER A 54 9.51 45.32 -19.23
C SER A 54 9.98 43.88 -18.99
N VAL A 55 11.17 43.72 -18.39
CA VAL A 55 11.65 42.40 -17.96
C VAL A 55 10.73 41.81 -16.90
N ASP A 56 10.30 42.64 -15.95
CA ASP A 56 9.40 42.24 -14.87
C ASP A 56 8.05 41.76 -15.40
N ASP A 57 7.51 42.39 -16.45
CA ASP A 57 6.27 41.93 -17.10
C ASP A 57 6.42 40.51 -17.67
N TRP A 58 7.57 40.19 -18.25
CA TRP A 58 7.83 38.85 -18.78
C TRP A 58 8.00 37.83 -17.67
N LEU A 59 8.73 38.17 -16.61
CA LEU A 59 8.92 37.29 -15.45
C LEU A 59 7.59 37.01 -14.74
N ASN A 60 6.77 38.05 -14.54
CA ASN A 60 5.44 37.91 -13.97
C ASN A 60 4.54 37.04 -14.87
N TYR A 61 4.55 37.26 -16.18
CA TYR A 61 3.80 36.42 -17.13
C TYR A 61 4.17 34.93 -17.01
N TYR A 62 5.47 34.60 -16.95
CA TYR A 62 5.90 33.21 -16.79
C TYR A 62 5.50 32.63 -15.43
N ASN A 63 5.66 33.39 -14.35
CA ASN A 63 5.30 32.96 -13.01
C ASN A 63 3.78 32.71 -12.87
N ASP A 64 2.95 33.62 -13.36
CA ASP A 64 1.48 33.50 -13.33
C ASP A 64 1.01 32.29 -14.15
N TYR A 65 1.60 32.10 -15.32
CA TYR A 65 1.28 30.95 -16.17
C TYR A 65 1.69 29.62 -15.53
N LYS A 66 2.91 29.54 -14.96
CA LYS A 66 3.38 28.36 -14.22
C LYS A 66 2.48 28.07 -13.02
N SER A 67 2.14 29.09 -12.24
CA SER A 67 1.23 28.98 -11.08
C SER A 67 -0.13 28.40 -11.49
N THR A 68 -0.69 28.90 -12.60
CA THR A 68 -1.94 28.39 -13.17
C THR A 68 -1.84 26.91 -13.54
N CYS A 69 -0.75 26.50 -14.21
CA CYS A 69 -0.52 25.10 -14.54
C CYS A 69 -0.37 24.22 -13.29
N TYR A 70 0.37 24.66 -12.27
CA TYR A 70 0.50 23.93 -11.01
C TYR A 70 -0.84 23.79 -10.29
N LYS A 71 -1.65 24.84 -10.26
CA LYS A 71 -3.00 24.79 -9.67
C LYS A 71 -3.89 23.75 -10.35
N MET A 72 -3.91 23.73 -11.69
CA MET A 72 -4.67 22.74 -12.47
C MET A 72 -4.17 21.30 -12.26
N ILE A 73 -2.85 21.11 -12.11
CA ILE A 73 -2.28 19.80 -11.76
C ILE A 73 -2.71 19.38 -10.34
N GLY A 74 -2.68 20.32 -9.39
CA GLY A 74 -3.12 20.11 -8.01
C GLY A 74 -4.57 19.67 -7.94
N GLU A 75 -5.49 20.43 -8.57
CA GLU A 75 -6.92 20.12 -8.64
C GLU A 75 -7.20 18.73 -9.25
N HIS A 76 -6.48 18.36 -10.31
CA HIS A 76 -6.60 17.03 -10.91
C HIS A 76 -6.13 15.89 -9.97
N ASN A 77 -5.20 16.16 -9.05
CA ASN A 77 -4.72 15.17 -8.08
C ASN A 77 -5.67 15.04 -6.87
N THR A 78 -6.25 16.14 -6.38
CA THR A 78 -7.23 16.12 -5.27
C THR A 78 -8.51 15.40 -5.66
N ASP A 79 -9.04 15.65 -6.86
CA ASP A 79 -10.26 15.02 -7.35
C ASP A 79 -10.08 13.48 -7.50
N ARG A 80 -8.88 13.06 -7.90
CA ARG A 80 -8.53 11.63 -7.96
C ARG A 80 -8.44 11.00 -6.57
N SER A 81 -7.88 11.71 -5.59
CA SER A 81 -7.75 11.23 -4.21
C SER A 81 -9.11 11.04 -3.55
N ILE A 82 -10.03 11.99 -3.72
CA ILE A 82 -11.40 11.91 -3.15
C ILE A 82 -12.13 10.69 -3.74
N ARG A 83 -12.04 10.49 -5.06
CA ARG A 83 -12.67 9.35 -5.72
C ARG A 83 -12.13 8.00 -5.25
N THR A 84 -10.82 7.91 -4.97
CA THR A 84 -10.21 6.69 -4.41
C THR A 84 -10.66 6.44 -2.97
N VAL A 85 -10.76 7.47 -2.14
CA VAL A 85 -11.25 7.34 -0.76
C VAL A 85 -12.70 6.84 -0.75
N PHE A 86 -13.58 7.42 -1.58
CA PHE A 86 -14.96 6.94 -1.70
C PHE A 86 -15.04 5.49 -2.20
N PHE A 87 -14.17 5.08 -3.13
CA PHE A 87 -14.14 3.71 -3.62
C PHE A 87 -13.71 2.70 -2.54
N VAL A 88 -12.69 3.02 -1.74
CA VAL A 88 -12.25 2.17 -0.63
C VAL A 88 -13.34 2.07 0.44
N LEU A 89 -14.01 3.18 0.77
CA LEU A 89 -15.07 3.21 1.76
C LEU A 89 -16.30 2.40 1.30
N PHE A 90 -16.65 2.48 0.01
CA PHE A 90 -17.68 1.65 -0.60
C PHE A 90 -17.33 0.16 -0.55
N LEU A 91 -16.07 -0.20 -0.82
CA LEU A 91 -15.60 -1.59 -0.75
C LEU A 91 -15.70 -2.15 0.67
N LEU A 92 -15.36 -1.36 1.70
CA LEU A 92 -15.47 -1.77 3.11
C LEU A 92 -16.92 -2.04 3.53
N VAL A 93 -17.88 -1.22 3.07
CA VAL A 93 -19.31 -1.43 3.33
C VAL A 93 -19.81 -2.73 2.70
N LEU A 94 -19.34 -3.06 1.48
CA LEU A 94 -19.70 -4.31 0.81
C LEU A 94 -19.14 -5.57 1.49
N LEU A 95 -18.00 -5.45 2.18
CA LEU A 95 -17.34 -6.58 2.85
C LEU A 95 -17.80 -6.78 4.30
N ALA A 96 -18.43 -5.78 4.92
CA ALA A 96 -18.95 -5.84 6.29
C ALA A 96 -19.89 -7.03 6.59
N PRO A 97 -20.80 -7.47 5.69
CA PRO A 97 -21.70 -8.61 5.97
C PRO A 97 -20.96 -9.95 6.05
N PHE A 98 -19.81 -10.10 5.37
CA PHE A 98 -19.03 -11.32 5.39
C PHE A 98 -18.20 -11.47 6.68
N GLY A 99 -17.80 -10.36 7.31
CA GLY A 99 -17.04 -10.38 8.56
C GLY A 99 -17.87 -10.80 9.78
N LEU A 100 -19.17 -10.49 9.80
CA LEU A 100 -20.06 -10.79 10.93
C LEU A 100 -20.42 -12.28 11.02
N GLN A 101 -20.44 -13.01 9.90
CA GLN A 101 -20.76 -14.45 9.89
C GLN A 101 -19.68 -15.33 10.55
N TYR A 102 -18.43 -14.86 10.66
CA TYR A 102 -17.34 -15.63 11.27
C TYR A 102 -17.29 -15.56 12.81
N THR A 103 -18.07 -14.67 13.44
CA THR A 103 -18.10 -14.57 14.91
C THR A 103 -19.13 -15.47 15.58
N GLY A 104 -19.85 -16.29 14.81
CA GLY A 104 -20.89 -17.21 15.28
C GLY A 104 -20.43 -18.59 15.73
N TYR A 105 -19.12 -18.89 15.74
CA TYR A 105 -18.61 -20.09 16.42
C TYR A 105 -18.50 -19.80 17.92
N SER A 106 -19.60 -19.98 18.64
CA SER A 106 -19.61 -19.94 20.09
C SER A 106 -18.73 -21.06 20.64
N VAL A 107 -17.85 -20.72 21.59
CA VAL A 107 -17.03 -21.65 22.39
C VAL A 107 -17.92 -22.61 23.23
N SER A 108 -19.25 -22.49 23.17
CA SER A 108 -20.23 -23.28 23.93
C SER A 108 -20.36 -24.75 23.50
N ASP A 109 -19.86 -25.13 22.33
CA ASP A 109 -20.18 -26.43 21.73
C ASP A 109 -19.05 -27.47 21.85
N GLN A 110 -18.15 -27.26 22.81
CA GLN A 110 -17.03 -28.16 23.08
C GLN A 110 -17.17 -28.86 24.43
N LYS A 111 -16.82 -30.14 24.48
CA LYS A 111 -16.67 -30.93 25.70
C LYS A 111 -15.21 -31.35 25.89
N MET A 112 -14.80 -31.46 27.15
CA MET A 112 -13.46 -31.93 27.53
C MET A 112 -13.49 -33.45 27.72
N VAL A 113 -12.64 -34.17 26.99
CA VAL A 113 -12.44 -35.61 27.19
C VAL A 113 -11.08 -35.87 27.78
N TYR A 114 -11.07 -36.56 28.93
CA TYR A 114 -9.85 -37.11 29.51
C TYR A 114 -9.37 -38.28 28.65
N VAL A 115 -8.11 -38.20 28.25
CA VAL A 115 -7.35 -39.25 27.57
C VAL A 115 -6.28 -39.70 28.56
N ASP A 116 -6.23 -41.01 28.83
CA ASP A 116 -5.17 -41.56 29.66
C ASP A 116 -3.82 -41.34 28.96
N LYS A 117 -2.75 -41.09 29.71
CA LYS A 117 -1.49 -40.52 29.21
C LYS A 117 -0.98 -41.28 27.97
N ILE A 118 -1.09 -40.66 26.80
CA ILE A 118 -0.45 -41.17 25.58
C ILE A 118 0.95 -40.60 25.49
N VAL A 119 1.91 -41.43 25.12
CA VAL A 119 3.32 -41.09 24.88
C VAL A 119 3.65 -41.57 23.47
N SER A 120 3.78 -40.64 22.53
CA SER A 120 4.14 -40.92 21.14
C SER A 120 4.92 -39.74 20.57
N SER A 121 5.72 -39.99 19.52
CA SER A 121 6.48 -38.97 18.78
C SER A 121 5.84 -38.60 17.44
N ASN A 122 4.81 -39.31 16.97
CA ASN A 122 4.18 -39.11 15.64
C ASN A 122 2.65 -39.29 15.66
N ALA A 123 2.02 -39.14 16.83
CA ALA A 123 0.59 -39.38 16.93
C ALA A 123 -0.26 -38.31 16.21
N TYR A 124 -1.40 -38.71 15.65
CA TYR A 124 -2.44 -37.80 15.16
C TYR A 124 -3.83 -38.25 15.64
N LEU A 125 -4.75 -37.28 15.76
CA LEU A 125 -6.07 -37.47 16.36
C LEU A 125 -7.09 -37.56 15.24
N LEU A 126 -7.93 -38.58 15.32
CA LEU A 126 -9.14 -38.69 14.53
C LEU A 126 -10.34 -38.45 15.44
N ILE A 127 -11.22 -37.54 15.05
CA ILE A 127 -12.55 -37.38 15.65
C ILE A 127 -13.55 -37.83 14.60
N ASP A 128 -14.32 -38.88 14.90
CA ASP A 128 -15.26 -39.52 13.97
C ASP A 128 -14.64 -39.83 12.59
N GLY A 129 -13.36 -40.23 12.57
CA GLY A 129 -12.60 -40.57 11.36
C GLY A 129 -11.97 -39.38 10.62
N VAL A 130 -12.16 -38.14 11.10
CA VAL A 130 -11.55 -36.94 10.52
C VAL A 130 -10.29 -36.55 11.27
N ALA A 131 -9.18 -36.39 10.56
CA ALA A 131 -7.92 -35.94 11.14
C ALA A 131 -8.01 -34.50 11.64
N GLN A 132 -7.60 -34.30 12.89
CA GLN A 132 -7.58 -33.01 13.57
C GLN A 132 -6.15 -32.68 13.99
N SER A 133 -5.81 -31.39 13.98
CA SER A 133 -4.54 -30.92 14.55
C SER A 133 -4.60 -31.07 16.07
N ILE A 134 -3.67 -31.82 16.65
CA ILE A 134 -3.59 -31.98 18.11
C ILE A 134 -2.80 -30.79 18.68
N PRO A 135 -3.29 -30.13 19.73
CA PRO A 135 -2.48 -29.27 20.56
C PRO A 135 -1.62 -30.17 21.46
N PHE A 136 -0.53 -30.71 20.93
CA PHE A 136 0.43 -31.39 21.77
C PHE A 136 1.31 -30.36 22.48
N ASP A 137 1.39 -30.46 23.80
CA ASP A 137 2.50 -29.87 24.54
C ASP A 137 3.67 -30.86 24.52
N PRO A 138 4.75 -30.60 23.77
CA PRO A 138 5.92 -31.48 23.77
C PRO A 138 6.64 -31.43 25.12
N GLU A 139 6.83 -32.59 25.75
CA GLU A 139 7.76 -32.80 26.85
C GLU A 139 9.03 -33.46 26.31
N PHE A 140 10.22 -33.00 26.71
CA PHE A 140 11.48 -33.64 26.31
C PHE A 140 11.91 -34.66 27.37
N TYR A 141 11.96 -35.94 27.00
CA TYR A 141 12.29 -37.03 27.91
C TYR A 141 13.28 -38.01 27.25
N ASN A 142 14.40 -38.31 27.91
CA ASN A 142 15.44 -39.24 27.43
C ASN A 142 15.88 -39.03 25.97
N GLY A 143 16.04 -37.77 25.54
CA GLY A 143 16.53 -37.45 24.19
C GLY A 143 15.47 -37.49 23.09
N GLN A 144 14.19 -37.68 23.45
CA GLN A 144 13.06 -37.71 22.51
C GLN A 144 11.97 -36.73 22.93
N TYR A 145 11.27 -36.16 21.94
CA TYR A 145 10.03 -35.43 22.17
C TYR A 145 8.91 -36.42 22.41
N VAL A 146 8.32 -36.34 23.60
CA VAL A 146 7.16 -37.11 24.01
C VAL A 146 5.99 -36.15 24.12
N TYR A 147 4.93 -36.41 23.37
CA TYR A 147 3.73 -35.61 23.49
C TYR A 147 2.80 -36.18 24.55
N LYS A 148 2.34 -35.33 25.46
CA LYS A 148 1.43 -35.71 26.54
C LYS A 148 0.07 -35.05 26.33
N ILE A 149 -0.98 -35.84 26.18
CA ILE A 149 -2.36 -35.36 26.15
C ILE A 149 -3.04 -35.76 27.46
N ASN A 150 -3.49 -34.78 28.24
CA ASN A 150 -4.32 -35.03 29.42
C ASN A 150 -5.80 -34.73 29.13
N TYR A 151 -6.07 -33.76 28.25
CA TYR A 151 -7.42 -33.31 27.91
C TYR A 151 -7.52 -32.95 26.43
N LEU A 152 -8.62 -33.33 25.80
CA LEU A 152 -8.97 -32.90 24.44
C LEU A 152 -10.28 -32.12 24.46
N GLN A 153 -10.26 -30.93 23.86
CA GLN A 153 -11.47 -30.22 23.47
C GLN A 153 -11.98 -30.84 22.18
N ILE A 154 -13.20 -31.38 22.21
CA ILE A 154 -13.83 -31.97 21.04
C ILE A 154 -15.25 -31.40 20.85
N PRO A 155 -15.80 -31.42 19.63
CA PRO A 155 -17.18 -31.06 19.40
C PRO A 155 -18.15 -31.90 20.25
N ASN A 156 -19.24 -31.29 20.75
CA ASN A 156 -20.28 -32.02 21.48
C ASN A 156 -20.90 -33.17 20.67
N SER A 157 -20.96 -33.00 19.34
CA SER A 157 -21.44 -34.00 18.39
C SER A 157 -20.51 -35.22 18.20
N ALA A 158 -19.27 -35.15 18.70
CA ALA A 158 -18.30 -36.23 18.53
C ALA A 158 -18.74 -37.51 19.23
N LYS A 159 -18.71 -38.63 18.50
CA LYS A 159 -19.10 -39.96 18.98
C LYS A 159 -17.90 -40.88 19.21
N LYS A 160 -16.78 -40.63 18.54
CA LYS A 160 -15.58 -41.48 18.63
C LYS A 160 -14.32 -40.63 18.53
N ILE A 161 -13.37 -40.92 19.41
CA ILE A 161 -11.99 -40.44 19.35
C ILE A 161 -11.09 -41.64 19.04
N GLU A 162 -10.16 -41.45 18.10
CA GLU A 162 -9.08 -42.38 17.85
C GLU A 162 -7.76 -41.62 17.81
N ILE A 163 -6.71 -42.19 18.39
CA ILE A 163 -5.36 -41.66 18.27
C ILE A 163 -4.54 -42.71 17.56
N MET A 164 -3.86 -42.28 16.51
CA MET A 164 -3.05 -43.14 15.66
C MET A 164 -1.59 -42.73 15.76
N ASP A 165 -0.69 -43.70 15.80
CA ASP A 165 0.76 -43.51 15.70
C ASP A 165 1.30 -44.45 14.62
N ASN A 166 2.08 -43.92 13.67
CA ASN A 166 2.61 -44.67 12.53
C ASN A 166 1.54 -45.54 11.83
N ASN A 167 0.36 -44.96 11.58
CA ASN A 167 -0.82 -45.62 10.98
C ASN A 167 -1.44 -46.77 11.79
N GLN A 168 -1.08 -46.92 13.07
CA GLN A 168 -1.71 -47.87 13.99
C GLN A 168 -2.57 -47.14 15.01
N ILE A 169 -3.77 -47.63 15.26
CA ILE A 169 -4.64 -47.07 16.30
C ILE A 169 -4.09 -47.49 17.66
N ILE A 170 -3.66 -46.52 18.46
CA ILE A 170 -3.11 -46.73 19.81
C ILE A 170 -4.11 -46.41 20.91
N PHE A 171 -5.19 -45.69 20.61
CA PHE A 171 -6.25 -45.37 21.55
C PHE A 171 -7.59 -45.21 20.81
N VAL A 172 -8.66 -45.74 21.41
CA VAL A 172 -10.03 -45.55 20.95
C VAL A 172 -10.92 -45.25 22.14
N LYS A 173 -11.76 -44.21 22.03
CA LYS A 173 -12.80 -43.92 23.01
C LYS A 173 -14.10 -43.57 22.31
N GLU A 174 -15.11 -44.40 22.53
CA GLU A 174 -16.48 -44.08 22.18
C GLU A 174 -17.07 -43.15 23.23
N ILE A 175 -17.75 -42.11 22.75
CA ILE A 175 -18.37 -41.08 23.57
C ILE A 175 -19.88 -41.27 23.45
N LYS A 176 -20.51 -41.61 24.58
CA LYS A 176 -21.96 -41.73 24.70
C LYS A 176 -22.61 -40.36 24.86
#